data_AF-A0A2J6WNG2-F1
#
_entry.id   AF-A0A2J6WNG2-F1
#
_cell.length_a   1.000
_cell.length_b   1.000
_cell.length_c   1.000
_cell.angle_alpha   90.00
_cell.angle_beta   90.00
_cell.angle_gamma   90.00
#
_symmetry.space_group_name_H-M   'P 1'
#
loop_
_entity.id
_entity.type
_entity.pdbx_description
1 polymer ?
#
loop_
_entity_poly.entity_id
_entity_poly.type
_entity_poly.pdbx_seq_one_letter_code
_entity_poly.pdbx_strand_id
1 'polypeptide(L)'
;LKAFATKEDLKAFATKEDLKAFATKEDLKAFATKEDFLEFERRLSDAIEKIREGVRLYLYELERQIVEIKSKLRFYDFDFIARQNDTMIKILKDLYEEKTVISNKLKEHETRLEEIEVMLKSS
;
A
#
# COMPACT_ATOMS: atom_id res chain seq x y z
N LEU A 1 -2.75 88.82 -27.76
CA LEU A 1 -1.75 88.63 -26.68
C LEU A 1 -1.80 87.16 -26.24
N LYS A 2 -0.68 86.43 -26.29
CA LYS A 2 -0.58 85.09 -25.71
C LYS A 2 -0.34 85.24 -24.20
N ALA A 3 -1.18 84.62 -23.37
CA ALA A 3 -0.95 84.53 -21.95
C ALA A 3 0.24 83.58 -21.67
N PHE A 4 1.17 84.01 -20.83
CA PHE A 4 2.25 83.17 -20.33
C PHE A 4 1.79 82.43 -19.09
N ALA A 5 2.27 81.19 -18.91
CA ALA A 5 2.07 80.45 -17.67
C ALA A 5 2.78 81.15 -16.50
N THR A 6 2.09 81.20 -15.37
CA THR A 6 2.57 81.72 -14.09
C THR A 6 3.09 80.56 -13.21
N LYS A 7 3.78 80.89 -12.11
CA LYS A 7 4.28 79.87 -11.17
C LYS A 7 3.15 79.08 -10.52
N GLU A 8 2.01 79.71 -10.31
CA GLU A 8 0.80 79.14 -9.75
C GLU A 8 0.22 78.08 -10.69
N ASP A 9 0.29 78.30 -12.01
CA ASP A 9 -0.11 77.32 -13.02
C ASP A 9 0.75 76.04 -12.98
N LEU A 10 1.99 76.13 -12.49
CA LEU A 10 2.91 74.99 -12.38
C LEU A 10 2.72 74.15 -11.11
N LYS A 11 2.09 74.69 -10.07
CA LYS A 11 1.87 73.96 -8.80
C LYS A 11 0.92 72.77 -8.93
N ALA A 12 0.11 72.74 -9.99
CA ALA A 12 -0.82 71.64 -10.28
C ALA A 12 -0.16 70.43 -10.96
N PHE A 13 1.10 70.57 -11.44
CA PHE A 13 1.81 69.48 -12.12
C PHE A 13 2.63 68.65 -11.12
N ALA A 14 2.64 67.34 -11.32
CA ALA A 14 3.52 66.44 -10.60
C ALA A 14 5.00 66.78 -10.87
N THR A 15 5.82 66.71 -9.82
CA THR A 15 7.26 66.85 -9.88
C THR A 15 7.95 65.51 -10.14
N LYS A 16 9.25 65.54 -10.43
CA LYS A 16 10.02 64.30 -10.61
C LYS A 16 10.12 63.46 -9.34
N GLU A 17 10.08 64.10 -8.17
CA GLU A 17 10.12 63.39 -6.89
C GLU A 17 8.81 62.61 -6.67
N ASP A 18 7.67 63.17 -7.07
CA ASP A 18 6.37 62.51 -6.96
C ASP A 18 6.28 61.19 -7.76
N LEU A 19 7.11 61.03 -8.80
CA LEU A 19 7.11 59.85 -9.68
C LEU A 19 8.06 58.74 -9.23
N LYS A 20 8.99 58.99 -8.28
CA LYS A 20 10.00 58.00 -7.87
C LYS A 20 9.43 56.74 -7.21
N ALA A 21 8.24 56.84 -6.62
CA ALA A 21 7.59 55.71 -5.93
C ALA A 21 6.81 54.77 -6.88
N PHE A 22 6.67 55.13 -8.16
CA PHE A 22 5.93 54.31 -9.12
C PHE A 22 6.83 53.23 -9.71
N ALA A 23 6.30 52.00 -9.78
CA ALA A 23 6.94 50.91 -10.51
C ALA A 23 7.04 51.24 -12.00
N THR A 24 8.18 50.90 -12.59
CA THR A 24 8.44 50.96 -14.02
C THR A 24 8.01 49.68 -14.71
N LYS A 25 7.96 49.70 -16.05
CA LYS A 25 7.67 48.49 -16.83
C LYS A 25 8.75 47.41 -16.66
N GLU A 26 9.99 47.81 -16.39
CA GLU A 26 11.08 46.86 -16.13
C GLU A 26 10.85 46.12 -14.81
N ASP A 27 10.36 46.81 -13.77
CA ASP A 27 10.03 46.20 -12.47
C ASP A 27 8.95 45.11 -12.60
N LEU A 28 8.07 45.22 -13.60
CA LEU A 28 6.96 44.28 -13.82
C LEU A 28 7.37 43.02 -14.61
N LYS A 29 8.51 43.01 -15.31
CA LYS A 29 8.93 41.85 -16.12
C LYS A 29 9.24 40.59 -15.31
N ALA A 30 9.51 40.73 -14.01
CA ALA A 30 9.81 39.61 -13.12
C ALA A 30 8.55 38.83 -12.71
N PHE A 31 7.35 39.35 -12.95
CA PHE A 31 6.10 38.71 -12.56
C PHE A 31 5.61 37.73 -13.63
N ALA A 32 5.10 36.58 -13.18
CA ALA A 32 4.41 35.63 -14.04
C ALA A 32 3.17 36.27 -14.67
N THR A 33 2.95 35.94 -15.93
CA THR A 33 1.81 36.35 -16.75
C THR A 33 0.68 35.34 -16.65
N LYS A 34 -0.50 35.70 -17.16
CA LYS A 34 -1.63 34.75 -17.22
C LYS A 34 -1.32 33.57 -18.13
N GLU A 35 -0.56 33.81 -19.19
CA GLU A 35 -0.12 32.82 -20.15
C GLU A 35 0.78 31.76 -19.48
N ASP A 36 1.67 32.17 -18.57
CA ASP A 36 2.50 31.24 -17.78
C ASP A 36 1.66 30.28 -16.94
N PHE A 37 0.57 30.80 -16.32
CA PHE A 37 -0.37 29.97 -15.56
C PHE A 37 -1.16 29.02 -16.44
N LEU A 38 -1.61 29.46 -17.62
CA LEU A 38 -2.32 28.59 -18.58
C LEU A 38 -1.42 27.47 -19.10
N GLU A 39 -0.13 27.75 -19.36
CA GLU A 39 0.82 26.71 -19.75
C GLU A 39 1.04 25.71 -18.61
N PHE A 40 1.19 26.20 -17.38
CA PHE A 40 1.31 25.35 -16.21
C PHE A 40 0.08 24.45 -16.01
N GLU A 41 -1.13 25.03 -16.10
CA GLU A 41 -2.40 24.30 -15.99
C GLU A 41 -2.51 23.20 -17.05
N ARG A 42 -2.14 23.51 -18.31
CA ARG A 42 -2.13 22.54 -19.40
C ARG A 42 -1.17 21.39 -19.12
N ARG A 43 0.06 21.68 -18.68
CA ARG A 43 1.05 20.67 -18.32
C ARG A 43 0.60 19.80 -17.16
N LEU A 44 -0.02 20.42 -16.16
CA LEU A 44 -0.57 19.71 -15.00
C LEU A 44 -1.70 18.77 -15.42
N SER A 45 -2.63 19.26 -16.26
CA SER A 45 -3.74 18.45 -16.78
C SER A 45 -3.24 17.25 -17.59
N ASP A 46 -2.27 17.47 -18.48
CA ASP A 46 -1.63 16.40 -19.26
C ASP A 46 -0.95 15.34 -18.36
N ALA A 47 -0.29 15.79 -17.29
CA ALA A 47 0.35 14.88 -16.34
C ALA A 47 -0.67 14.07 -15.54
N ILE A 48 -1.76 14.70 -15.07
CA ILE A 48 -2.84 14.04 -14.36
C ILE A 48 -3.50 12.99 -15.24
N GLU A 49 -3.78 13.29 -16.51
CA GLU A 49 -4.44 12.34 -17.41
C GLU A 49 -3.54 11.13 -17.71
N LYS A 50 -2.22 11.34 -17.88
CA LYS A 50 -1.26 10.22 -18.02
C LYS A 50 -1.23 9.34 -16.78
N ILE A 51 -1.23 9.94 -15.58
CA ILE A 51 -1.26 9.18 -14.32
C ILE A 51 -2.58 8.41 -14.21
N ARG A 52 -3.71 9.05 -14.52
CA ARG A 52 -5.04 8.44 -14.49
C ARG A 52 -5.13 7.22 -15.39
N GLU A 53 -4.67 7.33 -16.63
CA GLU A 53 -4.67 6.19 -17.56
C GLU A 53 -3.70 5.09 -17.12
N GLY A 54 -2.52 5.45 -16.60
CA GLY A 54 -1.59 4.48 -16.01
C GLY A 54 -2.23 3.69 -14.87
N VAL A 55 -2.91 4.36 -13.95
CA VAL A 55 -3.65 3.72 -12.85
C VAL A 55 -4.77 2.83 -13.38
N ARG A 56 -5.55 3.31 -14.36
CA ARG A 56 -6.66 2.55 -14.97
C ARG A 56 -6.17 1.24 -15.60
N LEU A 57 -5.08 1.29 -16.35
CA LEU A 57 -4.49 0.10 -16.99
C LEU A 57 -3.93 -0.89 -15.96
N TYR A 58 -3.28 -0.39 -14.91
CA TYR A 58 -2.76 -1.24 -13.84
C TYR A 58 -3.89 -1.94 -13.07
N LEU A 59 -4.99 -1.23 -12.76
CA LEU A 59 -6.16 -1.83 -12.12
C LEU A 59 -6.80 -2.91 -12.98
N TYR A 60 -6.93 -2.67 -14.29
CA TYR A 60 -7.45 -3.67 -15.23
C TYR A 60 -6.61 -4.95 -15.26
N GLU A 61 -5.29 -4.81 -15.24
CA GLU A 61 -4.36 -5.94 -15.19
C GLU A 61 -4.49 -6.71 -13.86
N LEU A 62 -4.59 -6.02 -12.73
CA LEU A 62 -4.82 -6.64 -11.43
C LEU A 62 -6.14 -7.40 -11.38
N GLU A 63 -7.24 -6.82 -11.89
CA GLU A 63 -8.54 -7.49 -11.96
C GLU A 63 -8.47 -8.76 -12.80
N ARG A 64 -7.75 -8.72 -13.94
CA ARG A 64 -7.53 -9.91 -14.77
C ARG A 64 -6.78 -11.01 -14.02
N GLN A 65 -5.70 -10.65 -13.32
CA GLN A 65 -4.92 -11.60 -12.52
C GLN A 65 -5.76 -12.21 -11.38
N ILE A 66 -6.60 -11.40 -10.71
CA ILE A 66 -7.53 -11.88 -9.68
C ILE A 66 -8.52 -12.90 -10.26
N VAL A 67 -9.09 -12.62 -11.44
CA VAL A 67 -10.02 -13.55 -12.11
C VAL A 67 -9.32 -14.85 -12.47
N GLU A 68 -8.08 -14.79 -12.95
CA GLU A 68 -7.28 -15.97 -13.26
C GLU A 68 -6.99 -16.81 -12.00
N ILE A 69 -6.56 -16.17 -10.91
CA ILE A 69 -6.32 -16.84 -9.62
C ILE A 69 -7.61 -17.49 -9.12
N LYS A 70 -8.74 -16.76 -9.11
CA LYS A 70 -10.04 -17.31 -8.73
C LYS A 70 -10.41 -18.52 -9.59
N SER A 71 -10.16 -18.46 -10.89
CA SER A 71 -10.43 -19.57 -11.81
C SER A 71 -9.57 -20.79 -11.49
N LYS A 72 -8.28 -20.60 -11.21
CA LYS A 72 -7.37 -21.68 -10.78
C LYS A 72 -7.83 -22.27 -9.44
N LEU A 73 -8.21 -21.43 -8.49
CA LEU A 73 -8.70 -21.85 -7.18
C LEU A 73 -10.00 -22.66 -7.25
N ARG A 74 -10.89 -22.37 -8.21
CA ARG A 74 -12.13 -23.17 -8.41
C ARG A 74 -11.88 -24.64 -8.75
N PHE A 75 -10.71 -24.99 -9.28
CA PHE A 75 -10.36 -26.38 -9.56
C PHE A 75 -9.91 -27.15 -8.31
N TYR A 76 -9.60 -26.45 -7.22
CA TYR A 76 -9.30 -27.07 -5.94
C TYR A 76 -10.60 -27.28 -5.16
N ASP A 77 -10.94 -28.55 -4.91
CA ASP A 77 -12.02 -28.91 -4.01
C ASP A 77 -11.52 -28.78 -2.56
N PHE A 78 -11.52 -27.54 -2.04
CA PHE A 78 -11.11 -27.24 -0.68
C PHE A 78 -11.97 -27.96 0.36
N ASP A 79 -13.25 -28.22 0.06
CA ASP A 79 -14.16 -28.94 0.94
C ASP A 79 -13.79 -30.43 1.02
N PHE A 80 -13.37 -31.03 -0.09
CA PHE A 80 -12.80 -32.39 -0.09
C PHE A 80 -11.51 -32.45 0.74
N ILE A 81 -10.58 -31.52 0.53
CA ILE A 81 -9.31 -31.47 1.28
C ILE A 81 -9.58 -31.28 2.78
N ALA A 82 -10.51 -30.40 3.15
CA ALA A 82 -10.90 -30.17 4.55
C ALA A 82 -11.46 -31.45 5.19
N ARG A 83 -12.35 -32.17 4.49
CA ARG A 83 -12.90 -33.45 4.97
C ARG A 83 -11.83 -34.54 5.14
N GLN A 84 -10.87 -34.61 4.21
CA GLN A 84 -9.73 -35.53 4.33
C GLN A 84 -8.87 -35.18 5.55
N ASN A 85 -8.61 -33.88 5.79
CA ASN A 85 -7.88 -33.43 6.97
C ASN A 85 -8.59 -33.79 8.27
N ASP A 86 -9.90 -33.58 8.38
CA ASP A 86 -10.69 -33.97 9.56
C ASP A 86 -10.62 -35.48 9.82
N THR A 87 -10.63 -36.28 8.75
CA THR A 87 -10.51 -37.74 8.83
C THR A 87 -9.12 -38.14 9.32
N MET A 88 -8.05 -37.55 8.78
CA MET A 88 -6.69 -37.81 9.24
C MET A 88 -6.48 -37.40 10.71
N ILE A 89 -7.07 -36.29 11.15
CA ILE A 89 -7.00 -35.84 12.55
C ILE A 89 -7.62 -36.88 13.49
N LYS A 90 -8.77 -37.47 13.12
CA LYS A 90 -9.40 -38.53 13.91
C LYS A 90 -8.49 -39.76 14.01
N ILE A 91 -7.98 -40.24 12.88
CA ILE A 91 -7.06 -41.38 12.83
C ILE A 91 -5.82 -41.12 13.70
N LEU A 92 -5.23 -39.93 13.62
CA LEU A 92 -4.05 -39.56 14.41
C LEU A 92 -4.33 -39.57 15.92
N LYS A 93 -5.53 -39.14 16.34
CA LYS A 93 -5.94 -39.20 17.75
C LYS A 93 -6.06 -40.64 18.21
N ASP A 94 -6.77 -41.48 17.45
CA ASP A 94 -6.98 -42.89 17.78
C ASP A 94 -5.63 -43.63 17.90
N LEU A 95 -4.72 -43.41 16.95
CA LEU A 95 -3.37 -44.01 16.98
C LEU A 95 -2.54 -43.51 18.18
N TYR A 96 -2.68 -42.25 18.56
CA TYR A 96 -1.97 -41.70 19.72
C TYR A 96 -2.47 -42.33 21.02
N GLU A 97 -3.79 -42.50 21.16
CA GLU A 97 -4.40 -43.19 22.30
C GLU A 97 -3.95 -44.66 22.37
N GLU A 98 -3.99 -45.38 21.25
CA GLU A 98 -3.54 -46.78 21.17
C GLU A 98 -2.06 -46.91 21.54
N LYS A 99 -1.19 -46.08 20.97
CA LYS A 99 0.24 -46.04 21.30
C LYS A 99 0.45 -45.81 22.80
N THR A 100 -0.32 -44.92 23.40
CA THR A 100 -0.22 -44.60 24.84
C THR A 100 -0.57 -45.82 25.68
N VAL A 101 -1.64 -46.54 25.33
CA VAL A 101 -2.04 -47.78 26.00
C VAL A 101 -0.96 -48.87 25.86
N ILE A 102 -0.45 -49.09 24.65
CA ILE A 102 0.59 -50.09 24.38
C ILE A 102 1.87 -49.76 25.15
N SER A 103 2.28 -48.50 25.16
CA SER A 103 3.49 -48.06 25.87
C SER A 103 3.37 -48.30 27.38
N ASN A 104 2.19 -48.10 27.98
CA ASN A 104 1.98 -48.38 29.39
C ASN A 104 2.02 -49.88 29.69
N LYS A 105 1.39 -50.72 28.85
CA LYS A 105 1.45 -52.18 28.99
C LYS A 105 2.88 -52.70 28.87
N LEU A 106 3.65 -52.18 27.91
CA LEU A 106 5.04 -52.60 27.72
C LEU A 106 5.87 -52.34 28.98
N LYS A 107 5.72 -51.15 29.59
CA LYS A 107 6.40 -50.83 30.86
C LYS A 107 6.01 -51.80 31.98
N GLU A 108 4.72 -52.13 32.12
CA GLU A 108 4.27 -53.10 33.12
C GLU A 108 4.87 -54.48 32.88
N HIS A 109 4.93 -54.93 31.62
CA HIS A 109 5.57 -56.18 31.25
C HIS A 109 7.08 -56.18 31.52
N GLU A 110 7.78 -55.07 31.22
CA GLU A 110 9.21 -54.90 31.54
C GLU A 110 9.46 -55.03 33.04
N THR A 111 8.68 -54.34 33.89
CA THR A 111 8.78 -54.46 35.35
C THR A 111 8.56 -55.90 35.83
N ARG A 112 7.53 -56.59 35.31
CA ARG A 112 7.25 -57.98 35.69
C ARG A 112 8.37 -58.93 35.30
N LEU A 113 9.04 -58.71 34.17
CA LEU A 113 10.19 -59.50 33.74
C LEU A 113 11.40 -59.27 34.67
N GLU A 114 11.67 -58.03 35.04
CA GLU A 114 12.72 -57.70 36.02
C GLU A 114 12.48 -58.41 37.37
N GLU A 115 11.25 -58.39 37.88
CA GLU A 115 10.87 -59.10 39.11
C GLU A 115 11.12 -60.62 39.02
N ILE A 116 10.73 -61.23 37.91
CA ILE A 116 10.95 -62.68 37.67
C ILE A 116 12.45 -63.00 37.57
N GLU A 117 13.23 -62.18 36.87
CA GLU A 117 14.69 -62.37 36.79
C GLU A 117 15.36 -62.29 38.17
N VAL A 118 14.93 -61.36 39.02
CA VAL A 118 15.42 -61.27 40.40
C VAL A 118 15.08 -62.53 41.19
N MET A 119 13.83 -63.01 41.12
CA MET A 119 13.42 -64.24 41.80
C MET A 119 14.24 -65.46 41.35
N LEU A 120 14.46 -65.62 40.04
CA LEU A 120 15.25 -66.73 39.49
C LEU A 120 16.72 -66.68 39.90
N LYS A 121 17.33 -65.49 40.00
CA LYS A 121 18.73 -65.33 40.46
C LYS A 121 18.90 -65.58 41.97
N SER A 122 17.82 -65.49 42.73
CA SER A 122 17.81 -65.68 44.19
C SER A 122 17.46 -67.09 44.66
N SER A 123 17.09 -67.99 43.74
CA SER A 123 16.68 -69.37 44.00
C SER A 123 17.75 -70.38 43.62
#